data_AF-A0A7V8ZNU9-F1
#
_entry.id   AF-A0A7V8ZNU9-F1
#
_cell.length_a   1.000
_cell.length_b   1.000
_cell.length_c   1.000
_cell.angle_alpha   90.00
_cell.angle_beta   90.00
_cell.angle_gamma   90.00
#
_symmetry.space_group_name_H-M   'P 1'
#
loop_
_entity.id
_entity.type
_entity.pdbx_description
1 polymer ?
#
loop_
_entity_poly.entity_id
_entity_poly.type
_entity_poly.pdbx_seq_one_letter_code
_entity_poly.pdbx_strand_id
1 'polypeptide(L)' 'MNADPAELEKFSEFAHRWWDPGSEFKPLHDINPLRLDYIDGIAALRDKAVLDVGCGGGILSEAMALRGARVTGIDLARK' A
#
# COMPACT_ATOMS: atom_id res chain seq x y z
N MET A 1 -14.60 -6.12 -16.46
CA MET A 1 -13.53 -5.77 -15.49
C MET A 1 -14.20 -4.91 -14.43
N ASN A 2 -14.05 -5.21 -13.13
CA ASN A 2 -14.62 -4.39 -12.05
C ASN A 2 -13.62 -3.30 -11.66
N ALA A 3 -13.45 -2.32 -12.53
CA ALA A 3 -12.47 -1.25 -12.39
C ALA A 3 -12.94 0.01 -13.13
N ASP A 4 -12.54 1.18 -12.65
CA ASP A 4 -12.74 2.46 -13.33
C ASP A 4 -11.44 2.86 -14.05
N PRO A 5 -11.42 2.91 -15.40
CA PRO A 5 -10.25 3.29 -16.16
C PRO A 5 -9.69 4.68 -15.82
N ALA A 6 -10.56 5.65 -15.49
CA ALA A 6 -10.13 7.02 -15.21
C ALA A 6 -9.32 7.11 -13.91
N GLU A 7 -9.73 6.37 -12.88
CA GLU A 7 -8.97 6.31 -11.63
C GLU A 7 -7.64 5.58 -11.82
N LEU A 8 -7.59 4.51 -12.63
CA LEU A 8 -6.33 3.82 -12.95
C LEU A 8 -5.32 4.75 -13.63
N GLU A 9 -5.76 5.54 -14.61
CA GLU A 9 -4.91 6.48 -15.34
C GLU A 9 -4.35 7.55 -14.39
N LYS A 10 -5.22 8.15 -13.57
CA LYS A 10 -4.82 9.12 -12.53
C LYS A 10 -3.74 8.58 -11.61
N PHE A 11 -3.88 7.37 -11.07
CA PHE A 11 -2.85 6.81 -10.17
C PHE A 11 -1.58 6.39 -10.90
N SER A 12 -1.67 5.96 -12.16
CA SER A 12 -0.50 5.70 -13.01
C SER A 12 0.32 6.97 -13.27
N GLU A 13 -0.32 8.13 -13.50
CA GLU A 13 0.39 9.40 -13.70
C GLU A 13 1.26 9.80 -12.50
N PHE A 14 0.75 9.58 -11.27
CA PHE A 14 1.45 9.92 -10.03
C PHE A 14 2.38 8.82 -9.51
N ALA A 15 2.47 7.67 -10.19
CA ALA A 15 3.15 6.48 -9.68
C ALA A 15 4.61 6.71 -9.26
N HIS A 16 5.33 7.56 -10.01
CA HIS A 16 6.73 7.90 -9.75
C HIS A 16 6.96 8.72 -8.47
N ARG A 17 5.90 9.27 -7.87
CA ARG A 17 5.96 10.12 -6.66
C ARG A 17 5.51 9.42 -5.40
N TRP A 18 5.17 8.13 -5.47
CA TRP A 18 4.57 7.39 -4.35
C TRP A 18 5.37 7.46 -3.06
N TRP A 19 6.69 7.50 -3.16
CA TRP A 19 7.62 7.51 -2.03
C TRP A 19 8.18 8.90 -1.68
N ASP A 20 7.74 9.95 -2.37
CA ASP A 20 8.03 11.34 -1.98
C ASP A 20 7.12 11.73 -0.79
N PRO A 21 7.66 11.96 0.42
CA PRO A 21 6.85 12.32 1.60
C PRO A 21 6.20 13.71 1.49
N GLY A 22 6.58 14.54 0.50
CA GLY A 22 5.97 15.83 0.19
C GLY A 22 4.94 15.78 -0.95
N SER A 23 4.69 14.61 -1.52
CA SER A 23 3.76 14.44 -2.66
C SER A 23 2.29 14.45 -2.26
N GLU A 24 1.43 14.24 -3.26
CA GLU A 24 0.00 13.99 -3.13
C GLU A 24 -0.29 12.78 -2.22
N PHE A 25 0.68 11.89 -2.02
CA PHE A 25 0.58 10.71 -1.15
C PHE A 25 1.10 10.95 0.27
N LYS A 26 1.52 12.17 0.63
CA LYS A 26 1.92 12.52 2.02
C LYS A 26 0.96 11.99 3.08
N PRO A 27 -0.38 12.10 2.94
CA PRO A 27 -1.30 11.55 3.93
C PRO A 27 -1.16 10.03 4.13
N LEU A 28 -0.80 9.27 3.08
CA LEU A 28 -0.56 7.83 3.19
C LEU A 28 0.71 7.51 3.98
N HIS A 29 1.74 8.34 3.86
CA HIS A 29 2.96 8.22 4.68
C HIS A 29 2.67 8.55 6.14
N ASP A 30 1.99 9.67 6.39
CA ASP A 30 1.65 10.13 7.73
C ASP A 30 0.76 9.12 8.49
N ILE A 31 -0.23 8.52 7.81
CA ILE A 31 -1.15 7.54 8.44
C ILE A 31 -0.53 6.14 8.57
N ASN A 32 0.56 5.84 7.84
CA ASN A 32 1.07 4.47 7.73
C ASN A 32 1.40 3.82 9.08
N PRO A 33 2.12 4.49 10.01
CA PRO A 33 2.44 3.91 11.30
C PRO A 33 1.18 3.54 12.09
N LEU A 34 0.19 4.44 12.14
CA LEU A 34 -1.06 4.23 12.88
C LEU A 34 -1.85 3.03 12.35
N ARG A 35 -2.06 2.95 11.02
CA ARG A 35 -2.80 1.83 10.43
C ARG A 35 -2.04 0.52 10.52
N LEU A 36 -0.70 0.54 10.42
CA LEU A 36 0.13 -0.65 10.58
C LEU A 36 -0.01 -1.22 11.99
N ASP A 37 0.08 -0.38 13.01
CA ASP A 37 -0.06 -0.79 14.41
C ASP A 37 -1.48 -1.31 14.70
N TYR A 38 -2.51 -0.68 14.12
CA TYR A 38 -3.88 -1.17 14.22
C TYR A 38 -4.05 -2.58 13.64
N ILE A 39 -3.52 -2.82 12.43
CA ILE A 39 -3.58 -4.13 11.77
C ILE A 39 -2.80 -5.17 12.57
N ASP A 40 -1.59 -4.84 13.02
CA ASP A 40 -0.73 -5.74 13.79
C ASP A 40 -1.35 -6.09 15.15
N GLY A 41 -1.99 -5.13 15.81
CA GLY A 41 -2.72 -5.34 17.06
C GLY A 41 -3.92 -6.29 16.95
N ILE A 42 -4.50 -6.44 15.75
CA ILE A 42 -5.63 -7.34 15.50
C ILE A 42 -5.17 -8.71 15.02
N ALA A 43 -4.22 -8.75 14.08
CA ALA A 43 -3.90 -9.95 13.32
C ALA A 43 -2.57 -10.61 13.70
N ALA A 44 -1.69 -9.90 14.42
CA ALA A 44 -0.30 -10.26 14.69
C ALA A 44 0.44 -10.68 13.40
N LEU A 45 1.02 -9.71 12.69
CA LEU A 45 1.49 -9.84 11.31
C LEU A 45 2.61 -10.86 11.11
N ARG A 46 3.44 -11.10 12.13
CA ARG A 46 4.60 -11.99 12.04
C ARG A 46 4.22 -13.38 11.53
N ASP A 47 4.95 -13.85 10.52
CA ASP A 47 4.79 -15.14 9.84
C ASP A 47 3.47 -15.36 9.10
N LYS A 48 2.58 -14.36 9.05
CA LYS A 48 1.31 -14.43 8.32
C LYS A 48 1.52 -14.27 6.82
N ALA A 49 0.67 -14.94 6.05
CA ALA A 49 0.48 -14.60 4.64
C ALA A 49 -0.55 -13.46 4.54
N VAL A 50 -0.18 -12.38 3.86
CA VAL A 50 -1.01 -11.16 3.75
C VAL A 50 -1.19 -10.80 2.27
N LEU A 51 -2.41 -10.41 1.90
CA LEU A 51 -2.72 -9.84 0.60
C LEU A 51 -3.09 -8.36 0.78
N ASP A 52 -2.34 -7.48 0.14
CA ASP A 52 -2.61 -6.03 0.09
C ASP A 52 -3.24 -5.69 -1.27
N VAL A 53 -4.54 -5.40 -1.28
CA VAL A 53 -5.34 -5.17 -2.50
C VAL A 53 -5.39 -3.68 -2.81
N GLY A 54 -4.95 -3.29 -4.00
CA GLY A 54 -4.74 -1.87 -4.32
C GLY A 54 -3.47 -1.35 -3.63
N CYS A 55 -2.40 -2.15 -3.64
CA CYS A 55 -1.17 -1.84 -2.91
C CYS A 55 -0.47 -0.58 -3.45
N GLY A 56 -0.75 -0.18 -4.69
CA GLY A 56 -0.11 0.94 -5.36
C GLY A 56 1.41 0.84 -5.32
N GLY A 57 2.06 1.91 -4.87
CA GLY A 57 3.51 1.96 -4.67
C GLY A 57 4.04 1.20 -3.45
N GLY A 58 3.19 0.50 -2.70
CA GLY A 58 3.62 -0.50 -1.71
C GLY A 58 3.92 0.01 -0.30
N ILE A 59 3.51 1.24 0.05
CA ILE A 59 3.81 1.85 1.38
C ILE A 59 3.40 0.94 2.55
N LEU A 60 2.18 0.37 2.51
CA LEU A 60 1.70 -0.51 3.57
C LEU A 60 2.26 -1.93 3.40
N SER A 61 2.27 -2.44 2.17
CA SER A 61 2.85 -3.75 1.84
C SER A 61 4.26 -3.93 2.40
N GLU A 62 5.15 -2.96 2.17
CA GLU A 62 6.53 -3.01 2.64
C GLU A 62 6.61 -2.93 4.16
N ALA A 63 5.81 -2.06 4.79
CA ALA A 63 5.77 -1.94 6.24
C ALA A 63 5.27 -3.21 6.94
N MET A 64 4.28 -3.91 6.36
CA MET A 64 3.83 -5.22 6.85
C MET A 64 4.90 -6.30 6.66
N ALA A 65 5.64 -6.28 5.55
CA ALA A 65 6.75 -7.19 5.33
C ALA A 65 7.88 -6.98 6.36
N LEU A 66 8.20 -5.72 6.70
CA LEU A 66 9.16 -5.38 7.76
C LEU A 66 8.71 -5.85 9.15
N ARG A 67 7.40 -6.00 9.39
CA ARG A 67 6.84 -6.64 10.60
C ARG A 67 6.93 -8.17 10.59
N GLY A 68 7.48 -8.77 9.54
CA GLY A 68 7.69 -10.20 9.39
C GLY A 68 6.54 -10.95 8.70
N ALA A 69 5.61 -10.23 8.06
CA ALA A 69 4.60 -10.87 7.21
C ALA A 69 5.19 -11.29 5.85
N ARG A 70 4.61 -12.31 5.23
CA ARG A 70 4.82 -12.67 3.82
C ARG A 70 3.72 -12.01 2.99
N VAL A 71 4.04 -10.86 2.41
CA VAL A 71 3.06 -9.99 1.74
C VAL A 71 3.04 -10.22 0.24
N THR A 72 1.85 -10.34 -0.33
CA THR A 72 1.59 -10.19 -1.77
C THR A 72 0.82 -8.90 -1.98
N GLY A 73 1.36 -7.96 -2.73
CA GLY A 73 0.64 -6.76 -3.17
C GLY A 73 0.07 -6.97 -4.56
N ILE A 74 -1.18 -6.55 -4.78
CA ILE A 74 -1.81 -6.52 -6.10
C ILE A 74 -2.32 -5.12 -6.41
N ASP A 75 -2.12 -4.68 -7.65
CA ASP A 75 -2.66 -3.44 -8.17
C ASP A 75 -3.06 -3.61 -9.64
N LEU A 76 -4.06 -2.84 -10.07
CA LEU A 76 -4.55 -2.84 -11.45
C LEU A 76 -3.88 -1.75 -12.31
N ALA A 77 -3.27 -0.73 -11.69
CA ALA A 77 -2.52 0.30 -12.37
C ALA A 77 -1.22 -0.29 -12.95
N ARG A 78 -0.87 0.15 -14.16
CA ARG A 78 0.41 -0.22 -14.79
C ARG A 78 1.51 0.71 -14.27
N LYS A 79 2.71 0.15 -14.09
CA LYS A 79 3.94 0.88 -13.79
C LYS A 79 4.44 1.63 -15.02
#